data_AF-A0A4Q9VN02-F1
#
_entry.id   AF-A0A4Q9VN02-F1
#
_cell.length_a   1.000
_cell.length_b   1.000
_cell.length_c   1.000
_cell.angle_alpha   90.00
_cell.angle_beta   90.00
_cell.angle_gamma   90.00
#
_symmetry.space_group_name_H-M   'P 1'
#
loop_
_entity.id
_entity.type
_entity.pdbx_description
1 polymer ?
#
loop_
_entity_poly.entity_id
_entity_poly.type
_entity_poly.pdbx_seq_one_letter_code
_entity_poly.pdbx_strand_id
1 'polypeptide(L)'
;MFNLAGNVGHHQHNRPEDVTVVQGHLNQFNFLGRHPRLRVDGYCGIATISAIRTFQKVVVGMRHPDGIVAVQGPTWSLLSGKRAIQALNRSERSIALPVGSPSRLSDDDFQAAANRMGHDISPLLIKAFAEVESGGKSGFGPDLRPIIAYEGHIFRRLSKHRFDKTHPLLSYPYKKKAGPEWKANNHDQATAWETLKTATVLDHDAALQACSWGMFQVMGFNFKSCGYGTVDEFVAAMKAGEKGQLDAFVGYCIKKAGMIPAMAAKNFAFMATLYNGDDFGDYDQRIKRAYHKLGGS
;
A
#
# COMPACT_ATOMS: atom_id res chain seq x y z
N MET A 1 -25.28 0.95 19.70
CA MET A 1 -24.25 -0.10 19.47
C MET A 1 -25.01 -1.41 19.57
N PHE A 2 -25.26 -2.10 18.46
CA PHE A 2 -26.07 -3.31 18.47
C PHE A 2 -25.19 -4.46 18.98
N ASN A 3 -25.51 -5.01 20.15
CA ASN A 3 -24.91 -6.25 20.65
C ASN A 3 -25.70 -7.43 20.08
N LEU A 4 -25.00 -8.52 19.74
CA LEU A 4 -25.66 -9.77 19.39
C LEU A 4 -26.38 -10.34 20.62
N ALA A 5 -27.59 -10.85 20.44
CA ALA A 5 -28.33 -11.54 21.48
C ALA A 5 -27.97 -13.03 21.58
N GLY A 6 -27.47 -13.62 20.50
CA GLY A 6 -26.98 -15.00 20.46
C GLY A 6 -25.82 -15.18 19.46
N ASN A 7 -25.18 -16.35 19.53
CA ASN A 7 -24.12 -16.70 18.60
C ASN A 7 -24.67 -16.86 17.18
N VAL A 8 -23.88 -16.46 16.20
CA VAL A 8 -24.19 -16.59 14.77
C VAL A 8 -23.13 -17.46 14.09
N GLY A 9 -23.53 -18.34 13.20
CA GLY A 9 -22.63 -19.16 12.39
C GLY A 9 -22.94 -20.66 12.43
N HIS A 10 -21.91 -21.45 12.19
CA HIS A 10 -22.00 -22.89 12.03
C HIS A 10 -22.66 -23.58 13.23
N HIS A 11 -23.78 -24.29 12.98
CA HIS A 11 -24.60 -24.99 13.99
C HIS A 11 -25.04 -24.13 15.20
N GLN A 12 -25.21 -22.81 15.00
CA GLN A 12 -25.73 -21.92 16.04
C GLN A 12 -27.24 -21.69 15.87
N HIS A 13 -27.87 -21.07 16.88
CA HIS A 13 -29.29 -20.71 16.84
C HIS A 13 -29.63 -19.72 15.72
N ASN A 14 -28.67 -18.88 15.31
CA ASN A 14 -28.77 -18.02 14.12
C ASN A 14 -30.02 -17.15 14.10
N ARG A 15 -30.25 -16.39 15.17
CA ARG A 15 -31.38 -15.45 15.25
C ARG A 15 -31.33 -14.49 14.04
N PRO A 16 -32.40 -14.34 13.25
CA PRO A 16 -32.34 -13.55 12.01
C PRO A 16 -31.81 -12.12 12.21
N GLU A 17 -32.16 -11.46 13.30
CA GLU A 17 -31.67 -10.12 13.62
C GLU A 17 -30.16 -10.11 13.86
N ASP A 18 -29.63 -11.06 14.62
CA ASP A 18 -28.19 -11.20 14.85
C ASP A 18 -27.45 -11.54 13.56
N VAL A 19 -28.05 -12.37 12.71
CA VAL A 19 -27.49 -12.74 11.40
C VAL A 19 -27.42 -11.52 10.48
N THR A 20 -28.48 -10.70 10.39
CA THR A 20 -28.43 -9.46 9.58
C THR A 20 -27.33 -8.51 10.05
N VAL A 21 -27.13 -8.38 11.36
CA VAL A 21 -26.05 -7.58 11.93
C VAL A 21 -24.68 -8.15 11.51
N VAL A 22 -24.46 -9.45 11.66
CA VAL A 22 -23.21 -10.10 11.24
C VAL A 22 -22.97 -9.99 9.74
N GLN A 23 -23.98 -10.22 8.89
CA GLN A 23 -23.89 -10.04 7.44
C GLN A 23 -23.57 -8.58 7.07
N GLY A 24 -24.20 -7.62 7.74
CA GLY A 24 -23.94 -6.19 7.56
C GLY A 24 -22.49 -5.84 7.87
N HIS A 25 -21.95 -6.32 8.99
CA HIS A 25 -20.54 -6.11 9.33
C HIS A 25 -19.60 -6.84 8.36
N LEU A 26 -19.84 -8.11 8.05
CA LEU A 26 -19.01 -8.86 7.10
C LEU A 26 -18.99 -8.20 5.71
N ASN A 27 -20.08 -7.57 5.29
CA ASN A 27 -20.14 -6.79 4.05
C ASN A 27 -19.32 -5.49 4.08
N GLN A 28 -19.03 -4.94 5.26
CA GLN A 28 -18.08 -3.83 5.37
C GLN A 28 -16.66 -4.36 5.14
N PHE A 29 -16.35 -5.55 5.65
CA PHE A 29 -15.08 -6.22 5.38
C PHE A 29 -14.98 -6.83 3.98
N ASN A 30 -16.09 -6.84 3.21
CA ASN A 30 -16.30 -7.51 1.92
C ASN A 30 -14.98 -7.80 1.24
N PHE A 31 -14.41 -8.99 1.55
CA PHE A 31 -12.99 -9.37 1.50
C PHE A 31 -12.31 -9.12 0.18
N LEU A 32 -12.27 -7.87 -0.21
CA LEU A 32 -11.54 -7.35 -1.32
C LEU A 32 -11.93 -7.99 -2.67
N GLY A 33 -12.99 -8.83 -2.73
CA GLY A 33 -13.39 -9.64 -3.88
C GLY A 33 -13.37 -11.16 -3.64
N ARG A 34 -12.90 -11.65 -2.48
CA ARG A 34 -12.77 -13.09 -2.15
C ARG A 34 -14.06 -13.80 -1.78
N HIS A 35 -15.12 -13.05 -1.48
CA HIS A 35 -16.47 -13.59 -1.37
C HIS A 35 -17.44 -12.56 -1.98
N PRO A 36 -18.48 -12.99 -2.72
CA PRO A 36 -19.53 -12.09 -3.15
C PRO A 36 -20.12 -11.32 -1.96
N ARG A 37 -20.47 -10.05 -2.17
CA ARG A 37 -21.20 -9.27 -1.16
C ARG A 37 -22.42 -10.08 -0.70
N LEU A 38 -22.53 -10.33 0.60
CA LEU A 38 -23.62 -11.10 1.18
C LEU A 38 -24.93 -10.32 1.01
N ARG A 39 -26.01 -11.03 0.71
CA ARG A 39 -27.34 -10.48 0.93
C ARG A 39 -27.54 -10.33 2.45
N VAL A 40 -28.05 -9.18 2.88
CA VAL A 40 -28.40 -8.95 4.29
C VAL A 40 -29.87 -9.35 4.45
N ASP A 41 -30.10 -10.62 4.76
CA ASP A 41 -31.41 -11.27 4.77
C ASP A 41 -31.72 -12.03 6.07
N GLY A 42 -30.77 -12.10 6.99
CA GLY A 42 -30.94 -12.82 8.25
C GLY A 42 -30.79 -14.34 8.10
N TYR A 43 -30.44 -14.83 6.91
CA TYR A 43 -30.23 -16.25 6.66
C TYR A 43 -28.75 -16.64 6.80
N CYS A 44 -28.44 -17.46 7.79
CA CYS A 44 -27.07 -17.95 8.03
C CYS A 44 -26.76 -19.18 7.16
N GLY A 45 -26.78 -18.99 5.83
CA GLY A 45 -26.44 -20.04 4.87
C GLY A 45 -24.94 -20.28 4.71
N ILE A 46 -24.59 -21.17 3.78
CA ILE A 46 -23.19 -21.51 3.43
C ILE A 46 -22.36 -20.26 3.12
N ALA A 47 -22.94 -19.29 2.41
CA ALA A 47 -22.29 -18.02 2.09
C ALA A 47 -21.89 -17.24 3.36
N THR A 48 -22.82 -17.05 4.30
CA THR A 48 -22.56 -16.34 5.56
C THR A 48 -21.49 -17.09 6.39
N ILE A 49 -21.58 -18.42 6.49
CA ILE A 49 -20.61 -19.24 7.24
C ILE A 49 -19.22 -19.18 6.58
N SER A 50 -19.15 -19.23 5.24
CA SER A 50 -17.90 -19.11 4.49
C SER A 50 -17.24 -17.75 4.70
N ALA A 51 -18.03 -16.67 4.69
CA ALA A 51 -17.55 -15.33 5.00
C ALA A 51 -17.04 -15.20 6.44
N ILE A 52 -17.72 -15.80 7.43
CA ILE A 52 -17.24 -15.84 8.83
C ILE A 52 -15.90 -16.57 8.90
N ARG A 53 -15.78 -17.77 8.30
CA ARG A 53 -14.52 -18.53 8.29
C ARG A 53 -13.38 -17.76 7.62
N THR A 54 -13.69 -17.04 6.54
CA THR A 54 -12.73 -16.18 5.86
C THR A 54 -12.28 -15.04 6.78
N PHE A 55 -13.21 -14.34 7.45
CA PHE A 55 -12.88 -13.31 8.43
C PHE A 55 -11.99 -13.83 9.55
N GLN A 56 -12.33 -14.98 10.09
CA GLN A 56 -11.58 -15.62 11.15
C GLN A 56 -10.16 -15.98 10.72
N LYS A 57 -10.00 -16.52 9.52
CA LYS A 57 -8.69 -16.86 8.99
C LYS A 57 -7.83 -15.62 8.75
N VAL A 58 -8.40 -14.64 8.05
CA VAL A 58 -7.65 -13.48 7.52
C VAL A 58 -7.49 -12.40 8.57
N VAL A 59 -8.57 -11.99 9.23
CA VAL A 59 -8.56 -10.83 10.13
C VAL A 59 -8.28 -11.24 11.57
N VAL A 60 -8.95 -12.28 12.05
CA VAL A 60 -8.75 -12.77 13.43
C VAL A 60 -7.43 -13.56 13.54
N GLY A 61 -6.94 -14.14 12.45
CA GLY A 61 -5.72 -14.96 12.44
C GLY A 61 -5.90 -16.36 13.04
N MET A 62 -7.13 -16.89 13.04
CA MET A 62 -7.44 -18.22 13.55
C MET A 62 -6.86 -19.31 12.64
N ARG A 63 -6.04 -20.21 13.22
CA ARG A 63 -5.49 -21.36 12.51
C ARG A 63 -6.57 -22.32 12.01
N HIS A 64 -7.64 -22.48 12.79
CA HIS A 64 -8.78 -23.33 12.49
C HIS A 64 -10.07 -22.50 12.60
N PRO A 65 -10.51 -21.86 11.51
CA PRO A 65 -11.76 -21.09 11.48
C PRO A 65 -12.97 -21.99 11.75
N ASP A 66 -13.66 -21.76 12.86
CA ASP A 66 -14.82 -22.56 13.29
C ASP A 66 -16.12 -22.16 12.56
N GLY A 67 -16.16 -20.95 12.00
CA GLY A 67 -17.35 -20.37 11.37
C GLY A 67 -18.36 -19.84 12.37
N ILE A 68 -17.96 -19.50 13.59
CA ILE A 68 -18.81 -19.03 14.69
C ILE A 68 -18.41 -17.62 15.14
N VAL A 69 -19.39 -16.71 15.13
CA VAL A 69 -19.33 -15.39 15.76
C VAL A 69 -19.98 -15.49 17.13
N ALA A 70 -19.17 -15.76 18.15
CA ALA A 70 -19.64 -15.77 19.53
C ALA A 70 -19.84 -14.35 20.07
N VAL A 71 -20.89 -14.12 20.87
CA VAL A 71 -21.31 -12.79 21.36
C VAL A 71 -20.17 -12.02 22.07
N GLN A 72 -19.29 -12.71 22.78
CA GLN A 72 -18.12 -12.12 23.45
C GLN A 72 -16.80 -12.67 22.89
N GLY A 73 -16.84 -13.28 21.71
CA GLY A 73 -15.69 -13.91 21.08
C GLY A 73 -14.79 -12.92 20.35
N PRO A 74 -13.56 -13.34 20.01
CA PRO A 74 -12.61 -12.51 19.27
C PRO A 74 -13.14 -12.10 17.90
N THR A 75 -13.91 -12.96 17.24
CA THR A 75 -14.57 -12.67 15.96
C THR A 75 -15.52 -11.48 16.07
N TRP A 76 -16.40 -11.47 17.09
CA TRP A 76 -17.35 -10.37 17.28
C TRP A 76 -16.68 -9.08 17.74
N SER A 77 -15.69 -9.18 18.64
CA SER A 77 -14.90 -8.03 19.10
C SER A 77 -14.27 -7.26 17.94
N LEU A 78 -13.72 -7.98 16.95
CA LEU A 78 -13.15 -7.38 15.75
C LEU A 78 -14.20 -6.92 14.73
N LEU A 79 -15.30 -7.66 14.54
CA LEU A 79 -16.38 -7.26 13.62
C LEU A 79 -17.12 -5.99 14.08
N SER A 80 -17.43 -5.90 15.38
CA SER A 80 -18.24 -4.83 15.97
C SER A 80 -17.44 -3.64 16.50
N GLY A 81 -16.12 -3.79 16.58
CA GLY A 81 -15.23 -2.76 17.13
C GLY A 81 -15.24 -1.49 16.30
N LYS A 82 -15.61 -0.35 16.91
CA LYS A 82 -15.55 0.98 16.27
C LYS A 82 -14.19 1.28 15.62
N ARG A 83 -13.09 0.84 16.25
CA ARG A 83 -11.73 0.99 15.71
C ARG A 83 -11.49 0.14 14.45
N ALA A 84 -12.02 -1.07 14.39
CA ALA A 84 -11.90 -1.93 13.22
C ALA A 84 -12.70 -1.37 12.04
N ILE A 85 -13.92 -0.90 12.29
CA ILE A 85 -14.76 -0.23 11.29
C ILE A 85 -14.12 1.08 10.80
N GLN A 86 -13.55 1.88 11.71
CA GLN A 86 -12.81 3.09 11.34
C GLN A 86 -11.55 2.78 10.53
N ALA A 87 -10.77 1.76 10.92
CA ALA A 87 -9.59 1.31 10.18
C ALA A 87 -9.95 0.80 8.78
N LEU A 88 -11.08 0.11 8.66
CA LEU A 88 -11.61 -0.37 7.40
C LEU A 88 -12.09 0.78 6.50
N ASN A 89 -12.87 1.71 7.03
CA ASN A 89 -13.30 2.91 6.28
C ASN A 89 -12.08 3.76 5.83
N ARG A 90 -11.03 3.83 6.67
CA ARG A 90 -9.77 4.51 6.33
C ARG A 90 -9.03 3.75 5.22
N SER A 91 -8.93 2.42 5.32
CA SER A 91 -8.39 1.56 4.27
C SER A 91 -9.12 1.76 2.95
N GLU A 92 -10.46 1.68 2.94
CA GLU A 92 -11.29 1.88 1.75
C GLU A 92 -11.02 3.20 1.06
N ARG A 93 -10.88 4.30 1.80
CA ARG A 93 -10.55 5.62 1.24
C ARG A 93 -9.15 5.63 0.63
N SER A 94 -8.16 5.05 1.31
CA SER A 94 -6.77 5.00 0.85
C SER A 94 -6.63 4.17 -0.43
N ILE A 95 -7.36 3.06 -0.54
CA ILE A 95 -7.32 2.16 -1.72
C ILE A 95 -8.32 2.51 -2.83
N ALA A 96 -9.25 3.44 -2.58
CA ALA A 96 -10.27 3.82 -3.57
C ALA A 96 -9.63 4.30 -4.87
N LEU A 97 -10.32 4.13 -5.99
CA LEU A 97 -9.90 4.72 -7.25
C LEU A 97 -9.77 6.25 -7.09
N PRO A 98 -8.74 6.87 -7.68
CA PRO A 98 -8.67 8.33 -7.72
C PRO A 98 -9.85 8.91 -8.51
N VAL A 99 -10.22 10.14 -8.15
CA VAL A 99 -11.30 10.88 -8.81
C VAL A 99 -10.68 11.75 -9.90
N GLY A 100 -11.08 11.50 -11.16
CA GLY A 100 -10.57 12.23 -12.33
C GLY A 100 -9.35 11.59 -12.98
N SER A 101 -8.96 12.12 -14.13
CA SER A 101 -7.78 11.67 -14.86
C SER A 101 -6.51 12.31 -14.27
N PRO A 102 -5.49 11.52 -13.89
CA PRO A 102 -4.23 12.06 -13.38
C PRO A 102 -3.54 12.95 -14.42
N SER A 103 -3.15 14.16 -14.03
CA SER A 103 -2.36 15.06 -14.88
C SER A 103 -0.94 14.54 -15.06
N ARG A 104 -0.41 14.63 -16.28
CA ARG A 104 0.98 14.28 -16.60
C ARG A 104 1.95 15.39 -16.22
N LEU A 105 3.18 15.02 -15.88
CA LEU A 105 4.25 16.00 -15.67
C LEU A 105 4.63 16.71 -16.99
N SER A 106 4.81 18.01 -16.89
CA SER A 106 5.40 18.85 -17.94
C SER A 106 6.88 19.14 -17.65
N ASP A 107 7.58 19.70 -18.62
CA ASP A 107 8.97 20.14 -18.45
C ASP A 107 9.10 21.24 -17.38
N ASP A 108 8.09 22.11 -17.27
CA ASP A 108 8.04 23.15 -16.25
C ASP A 108 7.92 22.58 -14.84
N ASP A 109 7.23 21.44 -14.66
CA ASP A 109 7.15 20.77 -13.37
C ASP A 109 8.52 20.27 -12.91
N PHE A 110 9.32 19.72 -13.82
CA PHE A 110 10.68 19.28 -13.53
C PHE A 110 11.61 20.46 -13.23
N GLN A 111 11.46 21.57 -13.95
CA GLN A 111 12.21 22.80 -13.68
C GLN A 111 11.86 23.39 -12.31
N ALA A 112 10.57 23.45 -11.97
CA ALA A 112 10.12 23.90 -10.66
C ALA A 112 10.62 23.00 -9.52
N ALA A 113 10.63 21.68 -9.74
CA ALA A 113 11.18 20.71 -8.80
C ALA A 113 12.69 20.92 -8.58
N ALA A 114 13.46 21.12 -9.65
CA ALA A 114 14.88 21.44 -9.58
C ALA A 114 15.12 22.72 -8.76
N ASN A 115 14.42 23.80 -9.07
CA ASN A 115 14.53 25.08 -8.35
C ASN A 115 14.24 24.93 -6.85
N ARG A 116 13.26 24.10 -6.48
CA ARG A 116 12.92 23.80 -5.08
C ARG A 116 14.02 23.01 -4.35
N MET A 117 14.76 22.16 -5.07
CA MET A 117 15.87 21.38 -4.52
C MET A 117 17.19 22.16 -4.46
N GLY A 118 17.32 23.22 -5.25
CA GLY A 118 18.45 24.14 -5.29
C GLY A 118 18.86 24.48 -6.74
N HIS A 119 19.41 25.68 -6.97
CA HIS A 119 19.70 26.20 -8.31
C HIS A 119 20.70 25.34 -9.12
N ASP A 120 21.56 24.56 -8.47
CA ASP A 120 22.56 23.70 -9.13
C ASP A 120 22.01 22.32 -9.54
N ILE A 121 20.74 22.03 -9.23
CA ILE A 121 20.12 20.75 -9.56
C ILE A 121 19.59 20.79 -10.99
N SER A 122 20.07 19.88 -11.83
CA SER A 122 19.55 19.75 -13.20
C SER A 122 18.15 19.11 -13.21
N PRO A 123 17.15 19.70 -13.88
CA PRO A 123 15.83 19.07 -14.05
C PRO A 123 15.92 17.76 -14.84
N LEU A 124 16.93 17.61 -15.71
CA LEU A 124 17.15 16.37 -16.46
C LEU A 124 17.52 15.20 -15.54
N LEU A 125 18.14 15.48 -14.39
CA LEU A 125 18.45 14.45 -13.41
C LEU A 125 17.16 13.93 -12.75
N ILE A 126 16.21 14.82 -12.46
CA ILE A 126 14.88 14.44 -11.93
C ILE A 126 14.10 13.64 -12.97
N LYS A 127 14.13 14.05 -14.25
CA LYS A 127 13.56 13.27 -15.35
C LYS A 127 14.23 11.90 -15.49
N ALA A 128 15.54 11.79 -15.27
CA ALA A 128 16.26 10.52 -15.32
C ALA A 128 15.80 9.55 -14.21
N PHE A 129 15.56 10.05 -12.99
CA PHE A 129 14.93 9.25 -11.93
C PHE A 129 13.54 8.75 -12.36
N ALA A 130 12.69 9.64 -12.88
CA ALA A 130 11.37 9.25 -13.37
C ALA A 130 11.45 8.16 -14.45
N GLU A 131 12.33 8.31 -15.45
CA GLU A 131 12.49 7.34 -16.53
C GLU A 131 13.00 5.98 -16.03
N VAL A 132 13.98 5.97 -15.12
CA VAL A 132 14.55 4.72 -14.59
C VAL A 132 13.56 3.97 -13.72
N GLU A 133 12.77 4.66 -12.91
CA GLU A 133 11.80 4.06 -11.99
C GLU A 133 10.52 3.60 -12.70
N SER A 134 10.02 4.38 -13.66
CA SER A 134 8.78 4.04 -14.36
C SER A 134 9.01 3.27 -15.66
N GLY A 135 10.26 3.17 -16.14
CA GLY A 135 10.57 2.70 -17.48
C GLY A 135 10.05 3.65 -18.57
N GLY A 136 9.98 4.95 -18.27
CA GLY A 136 9.43 5.99 -19.15
C GLY A 136 7.90 5.99 -19.27
N LYS A 137 7.21 5.23 -18.41
CA LYS A 137 5.74 5.15 -18.38
C LYS A 137 5.15 6.14 -17.36
N SER A 138 3.83 6.29 -17.41
CA SER A 138 3.10 7.04 -16.39
C SER A 138 3.25 6.40 -15.01
N GLY A 139 3.15 7.23 -13.97
CA GLY A 139 3.06 6.76 -12.58
C GLY A 139 1.73 6.08 -12.23
N PHE A 140 0.82 5.94 -13.20
CA PHE A 140 -0.51 5.37 -13.04
C PHE A 140 -0.73 4.16 -13.97
N GLY A 141 -1.44 3.16 -13.46
CA GLY A 141 -1.91 2.00 -14.21
C GLY A 141 -3.16 2.32 -15.06
N PRO A 142 -3.63 1.33 -15.84
CA PRO A 142 -4.79 1.49 -16.73
C PRO A 142 -6.11 1.75 -15.97
N ASP A 143 -6.19 1.41 -14.70
CA ASP A 143 -7.32 1.67 -13.81
C ASP A 143 -7.18 2.99 -13.04
N LEU A 144 -6.28 3.87 -13.50
CA LEU A 144 -5.96 5.17 -12.93
C LEU A 144 -5.37 5.11 -11.51
N ARG A 145 -5.07 3.93 -10.95
CA ARG A 145 -4.39 3.85 -9.66
C ARG A 145 -2.88 4.06 -9.81
N PRO A 146 -2.19 4.65 -8.82
CA PRO A 146 -0.74 4.71 -8.83
C PRO A 146 -0.12 3.32 -8.99
N ILE A 147 0.99 3.24 -9.72
CA ILE A 147 1.80 2.03 -9.75
C ILE A 147 2.38 1.80 -8.35
N ILE A 148 2.25 0.60 -7.82
CA ILE A 148 2.79 0.24 -6.51
C ILE A 148 3.63 -1.04 -6.57
N ALA A 149 4.53 -1.19 -5.61
CA ALA A 149 5.07 -2.49 -5.22
C ALA A 149 5.02 -2.63 -3.70
N TYR A 150 4.57 -3.80 -3.23
CA TYR A 150 4.45 -4.13 -1.82
C TYR A 150 5.69 -4.87 -1.30
N GLU A 151 6.27 -4.36 -0.22
CA GLU A 151 7.46 -4.89 0.42
C GLU A 151 7.11 -5.60 1.74
N GLY A 152 6.79 -6.90 1.67
CA GLY A 152 6.35 -7.65 2.86
C GLY A 152 7.39 -7.74 3.99
N HIS A 153 8.67 -7.55 3.69
CA HIS A 153 9.72 -7.44 4.71
C HIS A 153 9.69 -6.09 5.47
N ILE A 154 9.25 -5.01 4.82
CA ILE A 154 8.99 -3.72 5.46
C ILE A 154 7.72 -3.82 6.30
N PHE A 155 6.65 -4.42 5.76
CA PHE A 155 5.43 -4.67 6.53
C PHE A 155 5.72 -5.51 7.78
N ARG A 156 6.50 -6.58 7.64
CA ARG A 156 6.99 -7.40 8.74
C ARG A 156 7.67 -6.57 9.83
N ARG A 157 8.59 -5.68 9.45
CA ARG A 157 9.31 -4.79 10.38
C ARG A 157 8.36 -3.83 11.08
N LEU A 158 7.51 -3.14 10.33
CA LEU A 158 6.62 -2.09 10.85
C LEU A 158 5.47 -2.64 11.70
N SER A 159 4.95 -3.82 11.34
CA SER A 159 3.97 -4.56 12.14
C SER A 159 4.60 -5.33 13.31
N LYS A 160 5.92 -5.18 13.55
CA LYS A 160 6.66 -5.83 14.63
C LYS A 160 6.48 -7.36 14.64
N HIS A 161 6.51 -7.98 13.46
CA HIS A 161 6.43 -9.44 13.28
C HIS A 161 5.10 -10.08 13.69
N ARG A 162 4.04 -9.28 13.96
CA ARG A 162 2.74 -9.78 14.43
C ARG A 162 2.09 -10.79 13.47
N PHE A 163 2.40 -10.70 12.17
CA PHE A 163 1.73 -11.47 11.13
C PHE A 163 2.61 -12.54 10.46
N ASP A 164 3.84 -12.76 10.93
CA ASP A 164 4.78 -13.73 10.31
C ASP A 164 4.18 -15.15 10.20
N LYS A 165 3.51 -15.61 11.26
CA LYS A 165 2.93 -16.97 11.31
C LYS A 165 1.60 -17.08 10.58
N THR A 166 0.75 -16.06 10.69
CA THR A 166 -0.62 -16.10 10.15
C THR A 166 -0.70 -15.65 8.69
N HIS A 167 0.24 -14.80 8.23
CA HIS A 167 0.27 -14.22 6.89
C HIS A 167 1.70 -14.21 6.30
N PRO A 168 2.33 -15.38 6.10
CA PRO A 168 3.72 -15.46 5.64
C PRO A 168 3.94 -14.90 4.22
N LEU A 169 2.89 -14.73 3.41
CA LEU A 169 2.98 -14.03 2.12
C LEU A 169 2.97 -12.50 2.27
N LEU A 170 2.42 -11.96 3.36
CA LEU A 170 2.39 -10.51 3.61
C LEU A 170 3.51 -10.04 4.53
N SER A 171 4.02 -10.94 5.38
CA SER A 171 5.03 -10.69 6.42
C SER A 171 6.13 -11.74 6.34
N TYR A 172 7.24 -11.43 5.67
CA TYR A 172 8.37 -12.36 5.44
C TYR A 172 9.72 -11.65 5.54
N PRO A 173 10.81 -12.35 5.91
CA PRO A 173 12.15 -11.74 5.94
C PRO A 173 12.66 -11.44 4.52
N TYR A 174 13.45 -10.38 4.36
CA TYR A 174 14.18 -10.14 3.11
C TYR A 174 15.28 -11.20 2.98
N LYS A 175 15.23 -11.98 1.89
CA LYS A 175 16.27 -12.98 1.56
C LYS A 175 17.11 -12.54 0.36
N LYS A 176 16.45 -11.96 -0.64
CA LYS A 176 17.06 -11.45 -1.87
C LYS A 176 16.12 -10.50 -2.59
N LYS A 177 16.68 -9.65 -3.45
CA LYS A 177 15.94 -8.75 -4.33
C LYS A 177 14.99 -9.54 -5.23
N ALA A 178 13.74 -9.08 -5.32
CA ALA A 178 12.67 -9.75 -6.08
C ALA A 178 12.56 -11.27 -5.79
N GLY A 179 12.57 -11.65 -4.51
CA GLY A 179 12.36 -13.04 -4.07
C GLY A 179 10.97 -13.60 -4.43
N PRO A 180 10.74 -14.91 -4.24
CA PRO A 180 9.47 -15.56 -4.58
C PRO A 180 8.24 -14.90 -3.96
N GLU A 181 8.31 -14.54 -2.68
CA GLU A 181 7.23 -13.88 -1.96
C GLU A 181 6.93 -12.48 -2.52
N TRP A 182 7.98 -11.72 -2.85
CA TRP A 182 7.82 -10.42 -3.51
C TRP A 182 7.21 -10.56 -4.90
N LYS A 183 7.65 -11.53 -5.69
CA LYS A 183 7.10 -11.80 -7.03
C LYS A 183 5.65 -12.25 -6.97
N ALA A 184 5.27 -13.04 -5.97
CA ALA A 184 3.89 -13.44 -5.75
C ALA A 184 3.00 -12.23 -5.43
N ASN A 185 3.49 -11.29 -4.62
CA ASN A 185 2.75 -10.09 -4.25
C ASN A 185 2.70 -9.02 -5.35
N ASN A 186 3.69 -8.99 -6.24
CA ASN A 186 3.88 -7.92 -7.22
C ASN A 186 3.93 -8.45 -8.66
N HIS A 187 3.26 -9.57 -8.94
CA HIS A 187 3.22 -10.18 -10.27
C HIS A 187 2.70 -9.20 -11.33
N ASP A 188 1.65 -8.46 -10.96
CA ASP A 188 1.05 -7.38 -11.73
C ASP A 188 0.40 -6.37 -10.76
N GLN A 189 -0.11 -5.27 -11.31
CA GLN A 189 -0.72 -4.22 -10.49
C GLN A 189 -2.02 -4.67 -9.82
N ALA A 190 -2.83 -5.53 -10.45
CA ALA A 190 -4.04 -6.04 -9.81
C ALA A 190 -3.69 -6.84 -8.53
N THR A 191 -2.66 -7.68 -8.61
CA THR A 191 -2.13 -8.49 -7.51
C THR A 191 -1.49 -7.62 -6.43
N ALA A 192 -0.69 -6.61 -6.81
CA ALA A 192 -0.07 -5.69 -5.85
C ALA A 192 -1.11 -4.89 -5.07
N TRP A 193 -2.14 -4.39 -5.76
CA TRP A 193 -3.24 -3.67 -5.12
C TRP A 193 -4.08 -4.57 -4.22
N GLU A 194 -4.34 -5.81 -4.60
CA GLU A 194 -5.04 -6.79 -3.76
C GLU A 194 -4.22 -7.20 -2.53
N THR A 195 -2.91 -7.33 -2.69
CA THR A 195 -1.95 -7.57 -1.60
C THR A 195 -1.99 -6.42 -0.61
N LEU A 196 -1.85 -5.18 -1.08
CA LEU A 196 -1.92 -3.99 -0.24
C LEU A 196 -3.27 -3.90 0.48
N LYS A 197 -4.38 -4.11 -0.24
CA LYS A 197 -5.73 -4.19 0.32
C LYS A 197 -5.76 -5.14 1.51
N THR A 198 -5.23 -6.36 1.35
CA THR A 198 -5.23 -7.37 2.40
C THR A 198 -4.39 -6.92 3.60
N ALA A 199 -3.20 -6.36 3.34
CA ALA A 199 -2.32 -5.87 4.40
C ALA A 199 -2.93 -4.71 5.19
N THR A 200 -3.65 -3.78 4.54
CA THR A 200 -4.26 -2.62 5.23
C THR A 200 -5.35 -2.99 6.22
N VAL A 201 -6.01 -4.16 6.05
CA VAL A 201 -6.97 -4.70 7.02
C VAL A 201 -6.26 -5.16 8.30
N LEU A 202 -5.03 -5.65 8.19
CA LEU A 202 -4.22 -6.14 9.30
C LEU A 202 -3.55 -5.00 10.07
N ASP A 203 -2.92 -4.09 9.34
CA ASP A 203 -2.26 -2.90 9.88
C ASP A 203 -2.16 -1.82 8.79
N HIS A 204 -3.12 -0.89 8.82
CA HIS A 204 -3.29 0.14 7.79
C HIS A 204 -2.01 0.95 7.53
N ASP A 205 -1.44 1.53 8.58
CA ASP A 205 -0.30 2.43 8.44
C ASP A 205 0.96 1.67 8.06
N ALA A 206 1.19 0.48 8.63
CA ALA A 206 2.32 -0.37 8.23
C ALA A 206 2.21 -0.83 6.77
N ALA A 207 1.01 -1.15 6.30
CA ALA A 207 0.77 -1.59 4.93
C ALA A 207 1.04 -0.48 3.90
N LEU A 208 0.48 0.72 4.10
CA LEU A 208 0.74 1.85 3.19
C LEU A 208 2.23 2.25 3.19
N GLN A 209 2.87 2.21 4.37
CA GLN A 209 4.30 2.48 4.50
C GLN A 209 5.20 1.41 3.86
N ALA A 210 4.70 0.18 3.75
CA ALA A 210 5.40 -0.94 3.12
C ALA A 210 5.27 -0.97 1.60
N CYS A 211 4.56 -0.02 0.99
CA CYS A 211 4.52 0.11 -0.47
C CYS A 211 5.42 1.22 -0.98
N SER A 212 6.03 1.00 -2.15
CA SER A 212 6.50 2.07 -3.04
C SER A 212 5.34 2.58 -3.88
N TRP A 213 5.38 3.87 -4.25
CA TRP A 213 4.24 4.53 -4.89
C TRP A 213 4.66 5.39 -6.09
N GLY A 214 3.86 5.27 -7.16
CA GLY A 214 3.87 6.17 -8.30
C GLY A 214 5.13 6.10 -9.15
N MET A 215 5.31 7.13 -9.98
CA MET A 215 6.36 7.24 -10.99
C MET A 215 7.78 7.08 -10.43
N PHE A 216 8.02 7.63 -9.24
CA PHE A 216 9.35 7.62 -8.60
C PHE A 216 9.54 6.45 -7.63
N GLN A 217 8.51 5.62 -7.42
CA GLN A 217 8.55 4.48 -6.49
C GLN A 217 9.04 4.85 -5.07
N VAL A 218 8.67 6.04 -4.58
CA VAL A 218 9.03 6.47 -3.22
C VAL A 218 8.33 5.58 -2.20
N MET A 219 9.08 5.00 -1.26
CA MET A 219 8.53 4.16 -0.20
C MET A 219 7.68 4.96 0.79
N GLY A 220 6.50 4.45 1.12
CA GLY A 220 5.53 5.12 2.00
C GLY A 220 6.04 5.34 3.43
N PHE A 221 6.98 4.54 3.94
CA PHE A 221 7.61 4.79 5.25
C PHE A 221 8.39 6.12 5.29
N ASN A 222 8.68 6.72 4.13
CA ASN A 222 9.31 8.03 4.02
C ASN A 222 8.30 9.20 4.06
N PHE A 223 7.00 8.99 4.30
CA PHE A 223 5.98 10.04 4.21
C PHE A 223 6.35 11.35 4.94
N LYS A 224 6.94 11.25 6.15
CA LYS A 224 7.41 12.42 6.91
C LYS A 224 8.57 13.14 6.21
N SER A 225 9.53 12.39 5.69
CA SER A 225 10.64 12.92 4.89
C SER A 225 10.15 13.57 3.61
N CYS A 226 9.05 13.07 3.03
CA CYS A 226 8.39 13.68 1.89
C CYS A 226 7.59 14.96 2.23
N GLY A 227 7.41 15.28 3.52
CA GLY A 227 6.72 16.48 3.99
C GLY A 227 5.26 16.28 4.40
N TYR A 228 4.78 15.04 4.51
CA TYR A 228 3.40 14.73 4.90
C TYR A 228 3.29 14.42 6.40
N GLY A 229 2.18 14.84 7.02
CA GLY A 229 1.92 14.62 8.44
C GLY A 229 1.51 13.18 8.75
N THR A 230 0.84 12.52 7.79
CA THR A 230 0.41 11.13 7.87
C THR A 230 0.69 10.36 6.57
N VAL A 231 0.71 9.03 6.63
CA VAL A 231 0.86 8.20 5.43
C VAL A 231 -0.36 8.30 4.51
N ASP A 232 -1.55 8.55 5.04
CA ASP A 232 -2.76 8.78 4.24
C ASP A 232 -2.66 10.05 3.40
N GLU A 233 -2.13 11.13 3.97
CA GLU A 233 -1.87 12.37 3.22
C GLU A 233 -0.87 12.13 2.09
N PHE A 234 0.19 11.36 2.36
CA PHE A 234 1.14 10.95 1.32
C PHE A 234 0.44 10.14 0.21
N VAL A 235 -0.35 9.12 0.56
CA VAL A 235 -1.06 8.29 -0.43
C VAL A 235 -2.10 9.10 -1.21
N ALA A 236 -2.79 10.04 -0.56
CA ALA A 236 -3.70 10.95 -1.23
C ALA A 236 -2.97 11.80 -2.28
N ALA A 237 -1.78 12.32 -1.95
CA ALA A 237 -0.95 13.03 -2.91
C ALA A 237 -0.46 12.14 -4.06
N MET A 238 -0.08 10.87 -3.78
CA MET A 238 0.32 9.92 -4.82
C MET A 238 -0.81 9.64 -5.81
N LYS A 239 -2.05 9.65 -5.33
CA LYS A 239 -3.29 9.42 -6.10
C LYS A 239 -3.77 10.66 -6.85
N ALA A 240 -3.44 11.86 -6.39
CA ALA A 240 -3.95 13.10 -6.97
C ALA A 240 -3.39 13.39 -8.38
N GLY A 241 -2.16 12.96 -8.68
CA GLY A 241 -1.53 13.16 -9.98
C GLY A 241 -0.03 12.94 -9.95
N GLU A 242 0.62 12.93 -11.11
CA GLU A 242 2.08 12.73 -11.20
C GLU A 242 2.83 13.88 -10.52
N LYS A 243 2.22 15.08 -10.43
CA LYS A 243 2.75 16.21 -9.67
C LYS A 243 2.90 15.90 -8.17
N GLY A 244 1.92 15.25 -7.55
CA GLY A 244 2.01 14.82 -6.16
C GLY A 244 3.11 13.78 -5.94
N GLN A 245 3.30 12.88 -6.92
CA GLN A 245 4.39 11.89 -6.92
C GLN A 245 5.76 12.56 -7.02
N LEU A 246 5.90 13.57 -7.90
CA LEU A 246 7.10 14.40 -8.01
C LEU A 246 7.38 15.18 -6.72
N ASP A 247 6.36 15.79 -6.11
CA ASP A 247 6.54 16.58 -4.89
C ASP A 247 7.01 15.72 -3.71
N ALA A 248 6.57 14.47 -3.62
CA ALA A 248 7.07 13.53 -2.62
C ALA A 248 8.52 13.10 -2.87
N PHE A 249 8.90 12.85 -4.12
CA PHE A 249 10.29 12.60 -4.51
C PHE A 249 11.19 13.78 -4.12
N VAL A 250 10.78 15.00 -4.47
CA VAL A 250 11.50 16.23 -4.11
C VAL A 250 11.64 16.37 -2.60
N GLY A 251 10.55 16.19 -1.85
CA GLY A 251 10.56 16.24 -0.39
C GLY A 251 11.55 15.22 0.20
N TYR A 252 11.50 13.98 -0.28
CA TYR A 252 12.43 12.92 0.11
C TYR A 252 13.88 13.34 -0.12
N CYS A 253 14.22 13.80 -1.33
CA CYS A 253 15.59 14.19 -1.66
C CYS A 253 16.09 15.38 -0.83
N ILE A 254 15.24 16.37 -0.54
CA ILE A 254 15.59 17.50 0.33
C ILE A 254 15.89 17.04 1.76
N LYS A 255 15.13 16.07 2.28
CA LYS A 255 15.32 15.56 3.66
C LYS A 255 16.40 14.50 3.78
N LYS A 256 16.73 13.78 2.70
CA LYS A 256 17.76 12.75 2.70
C LYS A 256 19.15 13.39 2.72
N ALA A 257 19.80 13.33 3.88
CA ALA A 257 21.17 13.83 4.04
C ALA A 257 22.10 13.27 2.94
N GLY A 258 22.89 14.16 2.32
CA GLY A 258 23.81 13.81 1.23
C GLY A 258 23.19 13.74 -0.17
N MET A 259 21.85 13.69 -0.32
CA MET A 259 21.22 13.54 -1.63
C MET A 259 21.41 14.79 -2.51
N ILE A 260 21.12 15.98 -2.01
CA ILE A 260 21.28 17.23 -2.76
C ILE A 260 22.74 17.44 -3.24
N PRO A 261 23.77 17.32 -2.37
CA PRO A 261 25.16 17.36 -2.83
C PRO A 261 25.51 16.28 -3.86
N ALA A 262 25.01 15.06 -3.69
CA ALA A 262 25.23 13.98 -4.66
C ALA A 262 24.61 14.30 -6.03
N MET A 263 23.41 14.88 -6.05
CA MET A 263 22.73 15.31 -7.27
C MET A 263 23.46 16.46 -7.96
N ALA A 264 23.88 17.49 -7.22
CA ALA A 264 24.63 18.63 -7.75
C ALA A 264 25.98 18.17 -8.35
N ALA A 265 26.69 17.26 -7.66
CA ALA A 265 27.94 16.67 -8.14
C ALA A 265 27.73 15.56 -9.20
N LYS A 266 26.48 15.22 -9.54
CA LYS A 266 26.10 14.10 -10.43
C LYS A 266 26.79 12.79 -10.02
N ASN A 267 26.95 12.56 -8.72
CA ASN A 267 27.52 11.33 -8.17
C ASN A 267 26.48 10.21 -8.21
N PHE A 268 26.34 9.57 -9.37
CA PHE A 268 25.33 8.54 -9.64
C PHE A 268 25.38 7.36 -8.67
N ALA A 269 26.57 6.90 -8.29
CA ALA A 269 26.73 5.80 -7.35
C ALA A 269 26.24 6.17 -5.94
N PHE A 270 26.57 7.38 -5.46
CA PHE A 270 26.10 7.81 -4.15
C PHE A 270 24.61 8.10 -4.14
N MET A 271 24.06 8.67 -5.23
CA MET A 271 22.61 8.79 -5.41
C MET A 271 21.91 7.42 -5.35
N ALA A 272 22.43 6.41 -6.06
CA ALA A 272 21.88 5.06 -6.07
C ALA A 272 21.89 4.43 -4.67
N THR A 273 22.99 4.59 -3.94
CA THR A 273 23.12 4.12 -2.54
C THR A 273 22.10 4.78 -1.63
N LEU A 274 21.94 6.10 -1.73
CA LEU A 274 20.99 6.84 -0.90
C LEU A 274 19.53 6.51 -1.22
N TYR A 275 19.22 6.17 -2.47
CA TYR A 275 17.86 5.87 -2.92
C TYR A 275 17.45 4.41 -2.70
N ASN A 276 18.32 3.46 -3.08
CA ASN A 276 18.03 2.02 -3.09
C ASN A 276 18.79 1.21 -2.03
N GLY A 277 19.69 1.83 -1.27
CA GLY A 277 20.59 1.14 -0.34
C GLY A 277 21.80 0.50 -1.03
N ASP A 278 22.63 -0.21 -0.28
CA ASP A 278 23.90 -0.75 -0.77
C ASP A 278 23.74 -1.82 -1.88
N ASP A 279 22.57 -2.49 -1.94
CA ASP A 279 22.22 -3.50 -2.96
C ASP A 279 21.50 -2.87 -4.18
N PHE A 280 21.97 -1.69 -4.61
CA PHE A 280 21.34 -0.93 -5.71
C PHE A 280 21.57 -1.58 -7.09
N GLY A 281 22.54 -2.48 -7.23
CA GLY A 281 22.83 -3.17 -8.50
C GLY A 281 23.40 -2.22 -9.55
N ASP A 282 22.80 -2.17 -10.75
CA ASP A 282 23.23 -1.31 -11.86
C ASP A 282 22.50 0.04 -11.92
N TYR A 283 21.80 0.41 -10.85
CA TYR A 283 20.92 1.57 -10.82
C TYR A 283 21.64 2.89 -11.10
N ASP A 284 22.87 3.04 -10.61
CA ASP A 284 23.74 4.18 -10.90
C ASP A 284 23.99 4.34 -12.41
N GLN A 285 24.32 3.24 -13.10
CA GLN A 285 24.55 3.23 -14.54
C GLN A 285 23.25 3.50 -15.31
N ARG A 286 22.11 2.99 -14.83
CA ARG A 286 20.79 3.26 -15.42
C ARG A 286 20.43 4.74 -15.35
N ILE A 287 20.58 5.39 -14.19
CA ILE A 287 20.34 6.84 -14.07
C ILE A 287 21.31 7.62 -14.94
N LYS A 288 22.60 7.28 -14.92
CA LYS A 288 23.60 7.96 -15.74
C LYS A 288 23.25 7.89 -17.23
N ARG A 289 22.88 6.71 -17.73
CA ARG A 289 22.44 6.52 -19.12
C ARG A 289 21.20 7.33 -19.46
N ALA A 290 20.18 7.31 -18.59
CA ALA A 290 18.96 8.09 -18.80
C ALA A 290 19.25 9.60 -18.81
N TYR A 291 20.07 10.09 -17.88
CA TYR A 291 20.49 11.50 -17.82
C TYR A 291 21.22 11.95 -19.09
N HIS A 292 22.16 11.14 -19.60
CA HIS A 292 22.86 11.45 -20.85
C HIS A 292 21.94 11.38 -22.08
N LYS A 293 21.02 10.41 -22.13
CA LYS A 293 20.00 10.30 -23.19
C LYS A 293 19.12 11.55 -23.26
N LEU A 294 18.86 12.18 -22.12
CA LEU A 294 18.09 13.42 -22.00
C LEU A 294 18.91 14.69 -22.32
N GLY A 295 20.19 14.55 -22.70
CA GLY A 295 21.08 15.66 -23.06
C GLY A 295 21.93 16.20 -21.92
N GLY A 296 21.95 15.52 -20.77
CA GLY A 296 22.78 15.91 -19.63
C GLY A 296 24.27 15.61 -19.85
N SER A 297 25.15 16.54 -19.47
CA SER A 297 26.61 16.36 -19.40
C SER A 297 27.09 16.05 -17.99
#